data_AF-A0A9N9H5V3-F1
#
_entry.id   AF-A0A9N9H5V3-F1
#
_cell.length_a   1.000
_cell.length_b   1.000
_cell.length_c   1.000
_cell.angle_alpha   90.00
_cell.angle_beta   90.00
_cell.angle_gamma   90.00
#
_symmetry.space_group_name_H-M   'P 1'
#
loop_
_entity.id
_entity.type
_entity.pdbx_description
1 polymer ?
#
loop_
_entity_poly.entity_id
_entity_poly.type
_entity_poly.pdbx_seq_one_letter_code
_entity_poly.pdbx_strand_id
1 'polypeptide(L)'
;AAIIARRLNTVAKELDIPGAEAARTRIEKYCEVLEKELLDQFDRAYRKGDAKTMQHCAKTLHEFNGGGSCIALYVNQHSFFIQKVNLTETHEFFDNKSWNDLANPEIAPPPLDKGLANLYQEIRETVKQEAEIINAVFPNPMGVMQVFLQRIFAQLIQSCLEHLLKESESLSTLAYLRTLATIHIATLNLVEDLKGLDMHNKKSEETRGRMEGSQSKADTLVDVLNQCMMDLFVPYTEGDRYLEKEKKSLVELYSSLLLQFNAYHV
;
A
#
# COMPACT_ATOMS: atom_id res chain seq x y z
N ALA A 1 30.15 -9.23 13.68
CA ALA A 1 29.32 -10.07 14.57
C ALA A 1 28.14 -10.70 13.85
N ALA A 2 27.27 -9.93 13.17
CA ALA A 2 26.09 -10.44 12.45
C ALA A 2 26.37 -11.56 11.44
N ILE A 3 27.40 -11.41 10.58
CA ILE A 3 27.79 -12.46 9.62
C ILE A 3 28.24 -13.74 10.33
N ILE A 4 28.93 -13.61 11.47
CA ILE A 4 29.41 -14.76 12.25
C ILE A 4 28.22 -15.47 12.91
N ALA A 5 27.28 -14.71 13.47
CA ALA A 5 26.04 -15.27 14.05
C ALA A 5 25.18 -15.98 13.00
N ARG A 6 25.03 -15.39 11.80
CA ARG A 6 24.34 -16.04 10.67
C ARG A 6 25.01 -17.35 10.27
N ARG A 7 26.33 -17.33 10.08
CA ARG A 7 27.10 -18.55 9.73
C ARG A 7 27.00 -19.61 10.81
N LEU A 8 27.09 -19.22 12.09
CA LEU A 8 26.89 -20.14 13.23
C LEU A 8 25.50 -20.76 13.23
N ASN A 9 24.45 -19.99 12.94
CA ASN A 9 23.09 -20.49 12.86
C ASN A 9 22.89 -21.45 11.66
N THR A 10 23.45 -21.13 10.49
CA THR A 10 23.43 -22.04 9.33
C THR A 10 24.16 -23.35 9.63
N VAL A 11 25.37 -23.27 10.20
CA VAL A 11 26.17 -24.44 10.57
C VAL A 11 25.47 -25.28 11.64
N ALA A 12 24.87 -24.65 12.66
CA ALA A 12 24.09 -25.33 13.68
C ALA A 12 22.82 -25.99 13.12
N LYS A 13 22.29 -25.50 11.98
CA LYS A 13 21.13 -26.09 11.32
C LYS A 13 21.46 -27.25 10.40
N GLU A 14 22.64 -27.23 9.76
CA GLU A 14 23.08 -28.24 8.80
C GLU A 14 23.80 -29.43 9.45
N LEU A 15 24.43 -29.22 10.61
CA LEU A 15 25.17 -30.26 11.32
C LEU A 15 24.30 -30.94 12.38
N ASP A 16 23.72 -32.09 12.02
CA ASP A 16 23.02 -32.98 12.96
C ASP A 16 24.04 -33.84 13.74
N ILE A 17 24.70 -33.21 14.72
CA ILE A 17 25.69 -33.88 15.57
C ILE A 17 24.99 -34.39 16.83
N PRO A 18 25.06 -35.71 17.14
CA PRO A 18 24.49 -36.27 18.35
C PRO A 18 25.03 -35.56 19.60
N GLY A 19 24.14 -34.97 20.41
CA GLY A 19 24.50 -34.23 21.64
C GLY A 19 24.73 -32.72 21.46
N ALA A 20 24.66 -32.18 20.24
CA ALA A 20 24.81 -30.75 19.98
C ALA A 20 23.53 -29.92 20.19
N GLU A 21 22.41 -30.54 20.54
CA GLU A 21 21.10 -29.88 20.77
C GLU A 21 21.19 -28.70 21.74
N ALA A 22 21.86 -28.87 22.88
CA ALA A 22 22.02 -27.78 23.86
C ALA A 22 22.83 -26.59 23.30
N ALA A 23 23.77 -26.83 22.38
CA ALA A 23 24.52 -25.77 21.72
C ALA A 23 23.66 -25.08 20.65
N ARG A 24 22.90 -25.84 19.86
CA ARG A 24 21.95 -25.33 18.85
C ARG A 24 20.91 -24.41 19.50
N THR A 25 20.26 -24.86 20.56
CA THR A 25 19.28 -24.04 21.30
C THR A 25 19.89 -22.75 21.87
N ARG A 26 21.14 -22.79 22.34
CA ARG A 26 21.84 -21.59 22.82
C ARG A 26 22.13 -20.60 21.69
N ILE A 27 22.54 -21.10 20.52
CA ILE A 27 22.82 -20.27 19.33
C ILE A 27 21.52 -19.63 18.81
N GLU A 28 20.44 -20.39 18.72
CA GLU A 28 19.12 -19.89 18.31
C GLU A 28 18.63 -18.79 19.25
N LYS A 29 18.67 -19.03 20.56
CA LYS A 29 18.29 -18.03 21.56
C LYS A 29 19.14 -16.76 21.47
N TYR A 30 20.45 -16.90 21.25
CA TYR A 30 21.32 -15.73 21.06
C TYR A 30 20.97 -14.95 19.79
N CYS A 31 20.67 -15.65 18.69
CA CYS A 31 20.23 -15.07 17.43
C CYS A 31 18.92 -14.28 17.59
N GLU A 32 17.94 -14.84 18.30
CA GLU A 32 16.67 -14.18 18.60
C GLU A 32 16.85 -12.92 19.46
N VAL A 33 17.67 -13.00 20.51
CA VAL A 33 17.95 -11.85 21.38
C VAL A 33 18.65 -10.75 20.60
N LEU A 34 19.67 -11.10 19.81
CA LEU A 34 20.39 -10.14 18.97
C LEU A 34 19.46 -9.44 17.98
N GLU A 35 18.61 -10.20 17.29
CA GLU A 35 17.65 -9.63 16.34
C GLU A 35 16.68 -8.67 17.04
N LYS A 36 16.13 -9.09 18.18
CA LYS A 36 15.20 -8.26 18.97
C LYS A 36 15.85 -6.96 19.43
N GLU A 37 17.09 -7.01 19.91
CA GLU A 37 17.83 -5.81 20.33
C GLU A 37 18.09 -4.85 19.16
N LEU A 38 18.47 -5.38 17.99
CA LEU A 38 18.69 -4.58 16.78
C LEU A 38 17.39 -3.92 16.28
N LEU A 39 16.27 -4.64 16.32
CA LEU A 39 14.95 -4.14 15.94
C LEU A 39 14.46 -3.03 16.88
N ASP A 40 14.65 -3.22 18.19
CA ASP A 40 14.30 -2.23 19.21
C ASP A 40 15.21 -0.99 19.15
N GLN A 41 16.49 -1.16 18.81
CA GLN A 41 17.38 -0.04 18.51
C GLN A 41 16.95 0.72 17.25
N PHE A 42 16.54 0.00 16.20
CA PHE A 42 16.03 0.59 14.96
C PHE A 42 14.77 1.41 15.20
N ASP A 43 13.76 0.88 15.91
CA ASP A 43 12.52 1.60 16.22
C ASP A 43 12.78 2.87 17.05
N ARG A 44 13.65 2.79 18.06
CA ARG A 44 14.05 3.98 18.82
C ARG A 44 14.75 5.03 17.97
N ALA A 45 15.61 4.60 17.04
CA ALA A 45 16.30 5.52 16.13
C ALA A 45 15.30 6.17 15.15
N TYR A 46 14.33 5.41 14.65
CA TYR A 46 13.25 5.89 13.80
C TYR A 46 12.44 6.99 14.49
N ARG A 47 11.98 6.75 15.72
CA ARG A 47 11.22 7.73 16.52
C ARG A 47 11.99 9.01 16.83
N LYS A 48 13.33 8.96 16.81
CA LYS A 48 14.22 10.11 17.06
C LYS A 48 14.70 10.79 15.78
N GLY A 49 14.38 10.27 14.60
CA GLY A 49 14.92 10.76 13.33
C GLY A 49 16.43 10.51 13.15
N ASP A 50 17.01 9.53 13.85
CA ASP A 50 18.44 9.20 13.74
C ASP A 50 18.69 8.24 12.57
N ALA A 51 18.77 8.80 11.37
CA ALA A 51 18.99 8.06 10.14
C ALA A 51 20.30 7.24 10.13
N LYS A 52 21.36 7.68 10.84
CA LYS A 52 22.64 6.96 10.87
C LYS A 52 22.52 5.67 11.64
N THR A 53 21.90 5.73 12.83
CA THR A 53 21.67 4.52 13.63
C THR A 53 20.69 3.60 12.93
N MET A 54 19.61 4.12 12.33
CA MET A 54 18.70 3.32 11.51
C MET A 54 19.43 2.58 10.40
N GLN A 55 20.28 3.27 9.64
CA GLN A 55 21.05 2.68 8.55
C GLN A 55 21.97 1.57 9.04
N HIS A 56 22.64 1.77 10.18
CA HIS A 56 23.51 0.77 10.78
C HIS A 56 22.72 -0.49 11.19
N CYS A 57 21.58 -0.32 11.86
CA CYS A 57 20.71 -1.43 12.26
C CYS A 57 20.15 -2.16 11.04
N ALA A 58 19.61 -1.45 10.05
CA ALA A 58 19.06 -2.02 8.82
C ALA A 58 20.11 -2.82 8.04
N LYS A 59 21.34 -2.29 7.92
CA LYS A 59 22.46 -3.01 7.30
C LYS A 59 22.83 -4.28 8.06
N THR A 60 22.93 -4.19 9.38
CA THR A 60 23.29 -5.32 10.25
C THR A 60 22.22 -6.43 10.18
N LEU A 61 20.94 -6.05 10.23
CA LEU A 61 19.81 -6.97 10.10
C LEU A 61 19.76 -7.59 8.70
N HIS A 62 20.02 -6.81 7.65
CA HIS A 62 20.09 -7.35 6.29
C HIS A 62 21.20 -8.39 6.12
N GLU A 63 22.40 -8.13 6.65
CA GLU A 63 23.49 -9.10 6.65
C GLU A 63 23.16 -10.36 7.48
N PHE A 64 22.40 -10.20 8.57
CA PHE A 64 22.03 -11.25 9.51
C PHE A 64 20.94 -12.20 8.99
N ASN A 65 19.82 -11.68 8.48
CA ASN A 65 18.64 -12.49 8.11
C ASN A 65 17.95 -12.03 6.80
N GLY A 66 18.58 -11.14 6.02
CA GLY A 66 17.98 -10.56 4.82
C GLY A 66 17.12 -9.32 5.06
N GLY A 67 16.89 -8.92 6.32
CA GLY A 67 16.28 -7.65 6.69
C GLY A 67 14.75 -7.64 6.66
N GLY A 68 14.10 -8.78 6.40
CA GLY A 68 12.64 -8.87 6.31
C GLY A 68 11.92 -8.43 7.58
N SER A 69 12.43 -8.77 8.76
CA SER A 69 11.87 -8.33 10.05
C SER A 69 12.02 -6.82 10.28
N CYS A 70 13.13 -6.22 9.82
CA CYS A 70 13.33 -4.78 9.87
C CYS A 70 12.33 -4.03 8.97
N ILE A 71 12.12 -4.55 7.76
CA ILE A 71 11.14 -4.00 6.80
C ILE A 71 9.73 -4.11 7.39
N ALA A 72 9.35 -5.31 7.86
CA ALA A 72 8.05 -5.52 8.47
C ALA A 72 7.82 -4.59 9.67
N LEU A 73 8.80 -4.45 10.56
CA LEU A 73 8.73 -3.52 11.70
C LEU A 73 8.53 -2.07 11.24
N TYR A 74 9.33 -1.61 10.28
CA TYR A 74 9.27 -0.26 9.74
C TYR A 74 7.88 0.07 9.20
N VAL A 75 7.34 -0.79 8.33
CA VAL A 75 6.01 -0.57 7.78
C VAL A 75 4.95 -0.69 8.89
N ASN A 76 5.02 -1.72 9.76
CA ASN A 76 4.03 -1.99 10.82
C ASN A 76 3.91 -0.89 11.86
N GLN A 77 5.01 -0.25 12.24
CA GLN A 77 5.01 0.85 13.21
C GLN A 77 4.91 2.24 12.59
N HIS A 78 4.76 2.33 11.27
CA HIS A 78 4.69 3.63 10.62
C HIS A 78 3.40 4.37 11.03
N SER A 79 3.55 5.57 11.59
CA SER A 79 2.48 6.39 12.16
C SER A 79 1.32 6.62 11.18
N PHE A 80 1.63 6.82 9.89
CA PHE A 80 0.63 6.96 8.83
C PHE A 80 -0.40 5.82 8.83
N PHE A 81 0.02 4.55 8.84
CA PHE A 81 -0.93 3.43 8.87
C PHE A 81 -1.68 3.37 10.19
N ILE A 82 -1.01 3.59 11.32
CA ILE A 82 -1.64 3.53 12.65
C ILE A 82 -2.75 4.57 12.77
N GLN A 83 -2.52 5.80 12.30
CA GLN A 83 -3.49 6.88 12.37
C GLN A 83 -4.63 6.70 11.38
N LYS A 84 -4.32 6.28 10.14
CA LYS A 84 -5.30 6.22 9.05
C LYS A 84 -6.19 4.98 9.07
N VAL A 85 -5.72 3.85 9.58
CA VAL A 85 -6.57 2.68 9.81
C VAL A 85 -7.70 3.03 10.79
N ASN A 86 -7.36 3.69 11.91
CA ASN A 86 -8.37 4.13 12.88
C ASN A 86 -9.39 5.10 12.26
N LEU A 87 -8.95 6.06 11.44
CA LEU A 87 -9.85 7.03 10.79
C LEU A 87 -10.75 6.41 9.70
N THR A 88 -10.26 5.36 9.02
CA THR A 88 -11.05 4.63 8.03
C THR A 88 -12.12 3.78 8.72
N GLU A 89 -11.82 3.24 9.90
CA GLU A 89 -12.76 2.49 10.75
C GLU A 89 -13.83 3.39 11.40
N THR A 90 -13.52 4.66 11.72
CA THR A 90 -14.50 5.57 12.32
C THR A 90 -15.43 6.27 11.32
N HIS A 91 -15.19 6.11 10.02
CA HIS A 91 -15.95 6.75 8.92
C HIS A 91 -16.01 8.29 9.00
N GLU A 92 -15.20 8.93 9.85
CA GLU A 92 -15.11 10.39 10.01
C GLU A 92 -14.49 11.08 8.78
N PHE A 93 -14.08 10.28 7.81
CA PHE A 93 -13.32 10.67 6.65
C PHE A 93 -14.18 11.17 5.48
N PHE A 94 -15.48 10.83 5.43
CA PHE A 94 -16.32 11.00 4.24
C PHE A 94 -17.36 12.12 4.38
N ASP A 95 -17.51 12.97 3.35
CA ASP A 95 -18.49 14.05 3.34
C ASP A 95 -19.79 13.58 2.67
N ASN A 96 -20.76 13.15 3.48
CA ASN A 96 -22.05 12.61 3.02
C ASN A 96 -22.91 13.60 2.20
N LYS A 97 -22.56 14.89 2.13
CA LYS A 97 -23.42 15.90 1.50
C LYS A 97 -23.47 15.80 -0.03
N SER A 98 -22.46 15.23 -0.69
CA SER A 98 -22.39 15.14 -2.16
C SER A 98 -23.10 13.92 -2.76
N TRP A 99 -23.76 13.10 -1.93
CA TRP A 99 -24.16 11.74 -2.32
C TRP A 99 -25.56 11.65 -2.93
N ASN A 100 -26.43 12.63 -2.68
CA ASN A 100 -27.78 12.64 -3.28
C ASN A 100 -27.73 12.80 -4.80
N ASP A 101 -26.74 13.52 -5.33
CA ASP A 101 -26.59 13.73 -6.76
C ASP A 101 -26.05 12.49 -7.50
N LEU A 102 -25.41 11.55 -6.77
CA LEU A 102 -24.91 10.30 -7.36
C LEU A 102 -26.04 9.47 -7.95
N ALA A 103 -27.21 9.48 -7.32
CA ALA A 103 -28.39 8.72 -7.77
C ALA A 103 -29.16 9.42 -8.91
N ASN A 104 -28.85 10.69 -9.23
CA ASN A 104 -29.59 11.45 -10.22
C ASN A 104 -29.01 11.25 -11.64
N PRO A 105 -29.71 10.57 -12.57
CA PRO A 105 -29.22 10.33 -13.92
C PRO A 105 -29.03 11.62 -14.76
N GLU A 106 -29.72 12.71 -14.42
CA GLU A 106 -29.71 13.95 -15.20
C GLU A 106 -28.51 14.84 -14.89
N ILE A 107 -27.80 14.57 -13.80
CA ILE A 107 -26.63 15.33 -13.36
C ILE A 107 -25.37 14.53 -13.68
N ALA A 108 -24.32 15.22 -14.10
CA ALA A 108 -23.01 14.61 -14.28
C ALA A 108 -22.51 14.00 -12.94
N PRO A 109 -21.71 12.92 -12.98
CA PRO A 109 -21.15 12.35 -11.76
C PRO A 109 -20.44 13.43 -10.93
N PRO A 110 -20.75 13.55 -9.62
CA PRO A 110 -20.10 14.53 -8.77
C PRO A 110 -18.58 14.26 -8.69
N PRO A 111 -17.79 15.29 -8.37
CA PRO A 111 -16.35 15.15 -8.20
C PRO A 111 -16.03 14.20 -7.05
N LEU A 112 -14.78 13.75 -7.02
CA LEU A 112 -14.27 12.86 -5.98
C LEU A 112 -14.58 13.39 -4.58
N ASP A 113 -15.02 12.50 -3.69
CA ASP A 113 -15.23 12.82 -2.28
C ASP A 113 -13.98 13.49 -1.68
N LYS A 114 -14.19 14.56 -0.91
CA LYS A 114 -13.10 15.36 -0.33
C LYS A 114 -12.21 14.54 0.58
N GLY A 115 -12.78 13.59 1.31
CA GLY A 115 -12.04 12.62 2.10
C GLY A 115 -11.05 11.88 1.22
N LEU A 116 -11.55 11.16 0.21
CA LEU A 116 -10.69 10.37 -0.67
C LEU A 116 -9.63 11.23 -1.39
N ALA A 117 -9.99 12.43 -1.82
CA ALA A 117 -9.04 13.38 -2.39
C ALA A 117 -7.90 13.73 -1.42
N ASN A 118 -8.24 14.02 -0.14
CA ASN A 118 -7.26 14.30 0.90
C ASN A 118 -6.39 13.07 1.19
N LEU A 119 -6.96 11.86 1.29
CA LEU A 119 -6.19 10.62 1.48
C LEU A 119 -5.16 10.45 0.37
N TYR A 120 -5.54 10.62 -0.89
CA TYR A 120 -4.61 10.45 -1.99
C TYR A 120 -3.52 11.52 -1.98
N GLN A 121 -3.85 12.75 -1.59
CA GLN A 121 -2.83 13.79 -1.41
C GLN A 121 -1.84 13.44 -0.30
N GLU A 122 -2.33 12.98 0.85
CA GLU A 122 -1.48 12.55 1.96
C GLU A 122 -0.64 11.31 1.62
N ILE A 123 -1.17 10.37 0.84
CA ILE A 123 -0.41 9.23 0.32
C ILE A 123 0.76 9.72 -0.54
N ARG A 124 0.53 10.67 -1.46
CA ARG A 124 1.60 11.22 -2.31
C ARG A 124 2.71 11.85 -1.48
N GLU A 125 2.35 12.66 -0.49
CA GLU A 125 3.29 13.33 0.40
C GLU A 125 4.07 12.34 1.25
N THR A 126 3.37 11.36 1.82
CA THR A 126 3.98 10.32 2.66
C THR A 126 4.94 9.46 1.85
N VAL A 127 4.52 8.92 0.69
CA VAL A 127 5.40 8.09 -0.15
C VAL A 127 6.65 8.87 -0.58
N LYS A 128 6.52 10.16 -0.89
CA LYS A 128 7.66 11.01 -1.23
C LYS A 128 8.64 11.20 -0.06
N GLN A 129 8.14 11.43 1.15
CA GLN A 129 9.00 11.56 2.34
C GLN A 129 9.67 10.22 2.69
N GLU A 130 8.89 9.15 2.67
CA GLU A 130 9.36 7.80 2.99
C GLU A 130 10.37 7.29 1.96
N ALA A 131 10.21 7.66 0.70
CA ALA A 131 11.20 7.38 -0.34
C ALA A 131 12.60 7.87 0.02
N GLU A 132 12.72 9.08 0.57
CA GLU A 132 14.01 9.66 0.96
C GLU A 132 14.64 8.88 2.12
N ILE A 133 13.84 8.55 3.14
CA ILE A 133 14.29 7.78 4.31
C ILE A 133 14.69 6.37 3.87
N ILE A 134 13.84 5.71 3.10
CA ILE A 134 14.05 4.34 2.63
C ILE A 134 15.36 4.24 1.84
N ASN A 135 15.61 5.19 0.93
CA ASN A 135 16.84 5.26 0.14
C ASN A 135 18.09 5.55 0.99
N ALA A 136 17.96 6.33 2.07
CA ALA A 136 19.08 6.64 2.94
C ALA A 136 19.42 5.50 3.91
N VAL A 137 18.41 4.78 4.40
CA VAL A 137 18.54 3.84 5.51
C VAL A 137 18.75 2.40 5.05
N PHE A 138 18.01 1.93 4.05
CA PHE A 138 17.94 0.50 3.76
C PHE A 138 18.94 0.05 2.68
N PRO A 139 19.59 -1.12 2.85
CA PRO A 139 20.46 -1.69 1.82
C PRO A 139 19.74 -2.08 0.53
N ASN A 140 18.45 -2.43 0.62
CA ASN A 140 17.58 -2.73 -0.51
C ASN A 140 16.32 -1.85 -0.49
N PRO A 141 16.41 -0.58 -0.95
CA PRO A 141 15.29 0.36 -0.94
C PRO A 141 14.05 -0.14 -1.70
N MET A 142 14.27 -0.85 -2.82
CA MET A 142 13.22 -1.33 -3.71
C MET A 142 12.26 -2.30 -3.02
N GLY A 143 12.80 -3.28 -2.30
CA GLY A 143 11.98 -4.25 -1.56
C GLY A 143 11.17 -3.61 -0.44
N VAL A 144 11.72 -2.58 0.21
CA VAL A 144 10.98 -1.84 1.26
C VAL A 144 9.84 -1.04 0.66
N MET A 145 10.11 -0.32 -0.44
CA MET A 145 9.10 0.48 -1.14
C MET A 145 7.97 -0.39 -1.69
N GLN A 146 8.29 -1.58 -2.23
CA GLN A 146 7.29 -2.54 -2.67
C GLN A 146 6.32 -2.93 -1.54
N VAL A 147 6.85 -3.36 -0.39
CA VAL A 147 6.01 -3.76 0.76
C VAL A 147 5.20 -2.57 1.30
N PHE A 148 5.79 -1.37 1.30
CA PHE A 148 5.12 -0.14 1.74
C PHE A 148 3.94 0.21 0.84
N LEU A 149 4.14 0.24 -0.48
CA LEU A 149 3.10 0.51 -1.47
C LEU A 149 2.01 -0.56 -1.45
N GLN A 150 2.38 -1.84 -1.46
CA GLN A 150 1.42 -2.94 -1.36
C GLN A 150 0.49 -2.78 -0.15
N ARG A 151 1.03 -2.34 0.99
CA ARG A 151 0.23 -2.09 2.18
C ARG A 151 -0.68 -0.87 2.08
N ILE A 152 -0.23 0.22 1.43
CA ILE A 152 -1.10 1.38 1.15
C ILE A 152 -2.33 0.95 0.37
N PHE A 153 -2.14 0.17 -0.70
CA PHE A 153 -3.25 -0.29 -1.54
C PHE A 153 -4.14 -1.29 -0.80
N ALA A 154 -3.56 -2.32 -0.18
CA ALA A 154 -4.32 -3.41 0.44
C ALA A 154 -5.03 -3.05 1.76
N GLN A 155 -4.59 -1.99 2.46
CA GLN A 155 -5.23 -1.58 3.72
C GLN A 155 -5.96 -0.24 3.58
N LEU A 156 -5.27 0.83 3.16
CA LEU A 156 -5.86 2.16 3.21
C LEU A 156 -6.83 2.40 2.04
N ILE A 157 -6.35 2.15 0.81
CA ILE A 157 -7.17 2.39 -0.38
C ILE A 157 -8.31 1.36 -0.45
N GLN A 158 -8.02 0.09 -0.17
CA GLN A 158 -9.03 -0.97 -0.19
C GLN A 158 -10.16 -0.73 0.83
N SER A 159 -9.86 -0.47 2.10
CA SER A 159 -10.92 -0.24 3.10
C SER A 159 -11.76 1.00 2.78
N CYS A 160 -11.14 2.05 2.23
CA CYS A 160 -11.85 3.23 1.76
C CYS A 160 -12.77 2.91 0.57
N LEU A 161 -12.27 2.20 -0.43
CA LEU A 161 -13.03 1.77 -1.62
C LEU A 161 -14.24 0.93 -1.20
N GLU A 162 -14.03 -0.08 -0.36
CA GLU A 162 -15.08 -0.98 0.14
C GLU A 162 -16.19 -0.21 0.86
N HIS A 163 -15.83 0.75 1.71
CA HIS A 163 -16.81 1.58 2.40
C HIS A 163 -17.58 2.46 1.42
N LEU A 164 -16.90 3.19 0.54
CA LEU A 164 -17.54 4.10 -0.41
C LEU A 164 -18.50 3.37 -1.36
N LEU A 165 -18.10 2.19 -1.82
CA LEU A 165 -18.93 1.35 -2.68
C LEU A 165 -20.15 0.81 -1.94
N LYS A 166 -20.00 0.39 -0.67
CA LYS A 166 -21.12 -0.10 0.13
C LYS A 166 -22.15 1.00 0.41
N GLU A 167 -21.70 2.18 0.79
CA GLU A 167 -22.59 3.33 1.02
C GLU A 167 -23.30 3.73 -0.28
N SER A 168 -22.61 3.74 -1.42
CA SER A 168 -23.19 4.19 -2.68
C SER A 168 -24.17 3.18 -3.25
N GLU A 169 -23.92 1.88 -3.04
CA GLU A 169 -24.86 0.81 -3.36
C GLU A 169 -26.17 0.93 -2.57
N SER A 170 -26.11 1.42 -1.32
CA SER A 170 -27.31 1.63 -0.51
C SER A 170 -28.22 2.73 -1.06
N LEU A 171 -27.66 3.67 -1.85
CA LEU A 171 -28.41 4.75 -2.48
C LEU A 171 -29.06 4.31 -3.79
N SER A 172 -28.28 3.75 -4.71
CA SER A 172 -28.79 3.18 -5.97
C SER A 172 -27.71 2.40 -6.71
N THR A 173 -28.11 1.56 -7.66
CA THR A 173 -27.18 0.89 -8.58
C THR A 173 -26.37 1.91 -9.41
N LEU A 174 -26.99 3.03 -9.82
CA LEU A 174 -26.33 4.11 -10.55
C LEU A 174 -25.24 4.80 -9.69
N ALA A 175 -25.55 5.07 -8.42
CA ALA A 175 -24.61 5.70 -7.50
C ALA A 175 -23.38 4.81 -7.28
N TYR A 176 -23.57 3.50 -7.14
CA TYR A 176 -22.48 2.52 -7.08
C TYR A 176 -21.57 2.60 -8.32
N LEU A 177 -22.15 2.55 -9.52
CA LEU A 177 -21.39 2.55 -10.78
C LEU A 177 -20.59 3.85 -10.96
N ARG A 178 -21.21 4.99 -10.65
CA ARG A 178 -20.54 6.30 -10.71
C ARG A 178 -19.41 6.40 -9.70
N THR A 179 -19.64 5.93 -8.47
CA THR A 179 -18.62 5.92 -7.43
C THR A 179 -17.45 5.04 -7.83
N LEU A 180 -17.72 3.83 -8.34
CA LEU A 180 -16.69 2.91 -8.83
C LEU A 180 -15.84 3.54 -9.95
N ALA A 181 -16.48 4.17 -10.94
CA ALA A 181 -15.78 4.83 -12.04
C ALA A 181 -14.91 6.00 -11.55
N THR A 182 -15.45 6.85 -10.67
CA THR A 182 -14.71 8.00 -10.11
C THR A 182 -13.51 7.54 -9.29
N ILE A 183 -13.67 6.54 -8.42
CA ILE A 183 -12.54 6.01 -7.63
C ILE A 183 -11.51 5.36 -8.56
N HIS A 184 -11.93 4.58 -9.56
CA HIS A 184 -11.01 3.97 -10.52
C HIS A 184 -10.12 5.01 -11.24
N ILE A 185 -10.72 6.08 -11.76
CA ILE A 185 -9.97 7.17 -12.41
C ILE A 185 -9.02 7.85 -11.42
N ALA A 186 -9.49 8.13 -10.20
CA ALA A 186 -8.69 8.77 -9.18
C ALA A 186 -7.50 7.89 -8.74
N THR A 187 -7.70 6.58 -8.56
CA THR A 187 -6.63 5.63 -8.23
C THR A 187 -5.63 5.51 -9.37
N LEU A 188 -6.08 5.50 -10.63
CA LEU A 188 -5.18 5.51 -11.79
C LEU A 188 -4.28 6.75 -11.78
N ASN A 189 -4.85 7.93 -11.54
CA ASN A 189 -4.06 9.16 -11.44
C ASN A 189 -3.04 9.09 -10.29
N LEU A 190 -3.44 8.54 -9.13
CA LEU A 190 -2.50 8.30 -8.03
C LEU A 190 -1.37 7.35 -8.47
N VAL A 191 -1.69 6.25 -9.14
CA VAL A 191 -0.69 5.29 -9.64
C VAL A 191 0.28 5.96 -10.60
N GLU A 192 -0.20 6.77 -11.55
CA GLU A 192 0.66 7.52 -12.48
C GLU A 192 1.55 8.53 -11.75
N ASP A 193 1.02 9.24 -10.76
CA ASP A 193 1.81 10.15 -9.92
C ASP A 193 2.91 9.41 -9.15
N LEU A 194 2.59 8.23 -8.60
CA LEU A 194 3.54 7.40 -7.85
C LEU A 194 4.62 6.78 -8.77
N LYS A 195 4.30 6.44 -10.02
CA LYS A 195 5.28 6.02 -11.03
C LYS A 195 6.27 7.14 -11.36
N GLY A 196 5.80 8.39 -11.36
CA GLY A 196 6.62 9.58 -11.61
C GLY A 196 7.52 9.99 -10.45
N LEU A 197 7.36 9.41 -9.26
CA LEU A 197 8.28 9.59 -8.15
C LEU A 197 9.57 8.82 -8.45
N ASP A 198 10.46 9.47 -9.18
CA ASP A 198 11.76 8.94 -9.55
C ASP A 198 12.54 8.59 -8.26
N MET A 199 12.57 7.31 -7.91
CA MET A 199 13.30 6.76 -6.75
C MET A 199 14.83 6.81 -6.96
N HIS A 200 15.30 7.73 -7.80
CA HIS A 200 16.69 7.87 -8.20
C HIS A 200 17.53 8.45 -7.08
N ASN A 201 18.55 7.69 -6.73
CA ASN A 201 19.60 8.08 -5.80
C ASN A 201 20.41 9.23 -6.42
N LYS A 202 20.14 10.49 -6.05
CA LYS A 202 20.94 11.66 -6.48
C LYS A 202 22.42 11.58 -6.08
N LYS A 203 22.85 10.55 -5.34
CA LYS A 203 24.26 10.32 -4.97
C LYS A 203 25.07 9.49 -5.97
N SER A 204 24.48 8.99 -7.05
CA SER A 204 25.18 8.17 -8.05
C SER A 204 25.31 8.84 -9.43
N GLU A 205 25.44 10.17 -9.50
CA GLU A 205 25.74 10.86 -10.78
C GLU A 205 27.24 11.12 -11.03
N GLU A 206 28.11 11.02 -10.01
CA GLU A 206 29.56 11.27 -10.22
C GLU A 206 30.36 10.07 -10.72
N THR A 207 29.76 8.87 -10.83
CA THR A 207 30.42 7.69 -11.41
C THR A 207 29.62 7.15 -12.59
N ARG A 208 29.45 7.97 -13.64
CA ARG A 208 28.93 7.54 -14.95
C ARG A 208 29.94 6.63 -15.67
N GLY A 209 30.02 5.39 -15.21
CA GLY A 209 30.76 4.32 -15.86
C GLY A 209 30.00 3.00 -15.70
N ARG A 210 29.13 2.69 -16.68
CA ARG A 210 28.49 1.38 -16.95
C ARG A 210 27.63 0.77 -15.84
N MET A 211 26.30 0.75 -16.02
CA MET A 211 25.46 -0.36 -15.53
C MET A 211 24.08 -0.37 -16.21
N GLU A 212 23.81 -1.40 -17.03
CA GLU A 212 22.52 -1.74 -17.64
C GLU A 212 21.45 -2.23 -16.61
N GLY A 213 21.64 -1.96 -15.31
CA GLY A 213 20.83 -2.51 -14.21
C GLY A 213 19.89 -1.52 -13.51
N SER A 214 19.78 -0.28 -14.00
CA SER A 214 18.91 0.74 -13.40
C SER A 214 17.48 0.74 -13.97
N GLN A 215 17.29 0.30 -15.22
CA GLN A 215 15.98 0.23 -15.87
C GLN A 215 15.07 -0.81 -15.19
N SER A 216 15.62 -2.01 -14.93
CA SER A 216 14.87 -3.15 -14.39
C SER A 216 14.25 -2.91 -13.01
N LYS A 217 14.84 -2.03 -12.20
CA LYS A 217 14.30 -1.67 -10.87
C LYS A 217 13.08 -0.76 -10.98
N ALA A 218 13.13 0.26 -11.84
CA ALA A 218 12.00 1.13 -12.07
C ALA A 218 10.82 0.35 -12.66
N ASP A 219 11.10 -0.54 -13.62
CA ASP A 219 10.12 -1.43 -14.22
C ASP A 219 9.43 -2.30 -13.15
N THR A 220 10.19 -2.81 -12.17
CA THR A 220 9.62 -3.63 -11.08
C THR A 220 8.61 -2.86 -10.20
N LEU A 221 8.85 -1.59 -9.88
CA LEU A 221 7.87 -0.81 -9.10
C LEU A 221 6.65 -0.42 -9.91
N VAL A 222 6.83 -0.12 -11.19
CA VAL A 222 5.73 0.12 -12.11
C VAL A 222 4.84 -1.12 -12.18
N ASP A 223 5.43 -2.31 -12.29
CA ASP A 223 4.71 -3.59 -12.29
C ASP A 223 3.98 -3.82 -10.97
N VAL A 224 4.61 -3.52 -9.82
CA VAL A 224 3.96 -3.63 -8.50
C VAL A 224 2.74 -2.70 -8.41
N LEU A 225 2.87 -1.43 -8.81
CA LEU A 225 1.77 -0.46 -8.78
C LEU A 225 0.63 -0.88 -9.71
N ASN A 226 0.96 -1.37 -10.92
CA ASN A 226 -0.03 -1.91 -11.85
C ASN A 226 -0.73 -3.13 -11.25
N GLN A 227 0.00 -4.06 -10.64
CA GLN A 227 -0.58 -5.23 -9.98
C GLN A 227 -1.50 -4.82 -8.82
N CYS A 228 -1.08 -3.88 -7.96
CA CYS A 228 -1.91 -3.37 -6.89
C CYS A 228 -3.20 -2.71 -7.41
N MET A 229 -3.12 -1.97 -8.52
CA MET A 229 -4.30 -1.43 -9.19
C MET A 229 -5.22 -2.53 -9.68
N MET A 230 -4.68 -3.58 -10.34
CA MET A 230 -5.50 -4.70 -10.80
C MET A 230 -6.17 -5.44 -9.64
N ASP A 231 -5.41 -5.84 -8.63
CA ASP A 231 -5.90 -6.60 -7.47
C ASP A 231 -7.01 -5.85 -6.73
N LEU A 232 -6.92 -4.53 -6.64
CA LEU A 232 -7.91 -3.68 -5.99
C LEU A 232 -9.27 -3.68 -6.72
N PHE A 233 -9.27 -3.78 -8.06
CA PHE A 233 -10.49 -3.65 -8.86
C PHE A 233 -11.05 -4.97 -9.40
N VAL A 234 -10.24 -6.04 -9.46
CA VAL A 234 -10.67 -7.40 -9.85
C VAL A 234 -11.99 -7.83 -9.18
N PRO A 235 -12.20 -7.66 -7.86
CA PRO A 235 -13.45 -8.07 -7.21
C PRO A 235 -14.73 -7.43 -7.78
N TYR A 236 -14.59 -6.26 -8.42
CA TYR A 236 -15.69 -5.44 -8.92
C TYR A 236 -15.84 -5.51 -10.45
N THR A 237 -14.74 -5.71 -11.19
CA THR A 237 -14.74 -5.66 -12.66
C THR A 237 -14.59 -7.03 -13.34
N GLU A 238 -14.22 -8.08 -12.60
CA GLU A 238 -13.98 -9.40 -13.20
C GLU A 238 -15.29 -10.12 -13.59
N GLY A 239 -15.25 -10.77 -14.77
CA GLY A 239 -16.38 -11.49 -15.33
C GLY A 239 -17.54 -10.56 -15.72
N ASP A 240 -18.77 -11.00 -15.46
CA ASP A 240 -19.98 -10.23 -15.81
C ASP A 240 -20.44 -9.28 -14.70
N ARG A 241 -19.74 -9.18 -13.55
CA ARG A 241 -20.20 -8.43 -12.37
C ARG A 241 -20.52 -6.97 -12.67
N TYR A 242 -19.57 -6.29 -13.31
CA TYR A 242 -19.72 -4.90 -13.71
C TYR A 242 -20.84 -4.73 -14.76
N LEU A 243 -20.87 -5.61 -15.77
CA LEU A 243 -21.88 -5.58 -16.83
C LEU A 243 -23.30 -5.83 -16.29
N GLU A 244 -23.47 -6.76 -15.36
CA GLU A 244 -24.77 -7.03 -14.73
C GLU A 244 -25.23 -5.86 -13.88
N LYS A 245 -24.32 -5.19 -13.17
CA LYS A 245 -24.64 -3.95 -12.44
C LYS A 245 -25.07 -2.82 -13.40
N GLU A 246 -24.36 -2.66 -14.52
CA GLU A 246 -24.72 -1.66 -15.55
C GLU A 246 -26.11 -1.95 -16.13
N LYS A 247 -26.37 -3.20 -16.54
CA LYS A 247 -27.70 -3.63 -17.03
C LYS A 247 -28.79 -3.37 -16.01
N LYS A 248 -28.56 -3.75 -14.74
CA LYS A 248 -29.51 -3.52 -13.66
C LYS A 248 -29.82 -2.04 -13.51
N SER A 249 -28.80 -1.18 -13.51
CA SER A 249 -28.98 0.27 -13.43
C SER A 249 -29.79 0.81 -14.61
N LEU A 250 -29.51 0.36 -15.84
CA LEU A 250 -30.27 0.79 -17.02
C LEU A 250 -31.74 0.38 -16.96
N VAL A 251 -32.04 -0.84 -16.49
CA VAL A 251 -33.42 -1.33 -16.32
C VAL A 251 -34.16 -0.53 -15.25
N GLU A 252 -33.51 -0.24 -14.12
CA GLU A 252 -34.08 0.58 -13.03
C GLU A 252 -34.39 2.00 -13.51
N LEU A 253 -33.46 2.64 -14.23
CA LEU A 253 -33.63 3.98 -14.79
C LEU A 253 -34.74 4.02 -15.85
N TYR A 254 -34.76 3.07 -16.78
CA TYR A 254 -35.79 2.98 -17.80
C TYR A 254 -37.18 2.83 -17.18
N SER A 255 -37.31 1.95 -16.18
CA SER A 255 -38.57 1.72 -15.49
C SER A 255 -39.06 2.97 -14.74
N SER A 256 -38.15 3.70 -14.11
CA SER A 256 -38.45 4.96 -13.42
C SER A 256 -38.96 6.03 -14.41
N LEU A 257 -38.27 6.22 -15.52
CA LEU A 257 -38.66 7.18 -16.57
C LEU A 257 -40.00 6.82 -17.19
N LEU A 258 -40.25 5.54 -17.47
CA LEU A 258 -41.52 5.07 -18.00
C LEU A 258 -42.68 5.35 -17.04
N LEU A 259 -42.46 5.15 -15.73
CA LEU A 259 -43.46 5.42 -14.70
C LEU A 259 -43.79 6.91 -14.63
N GLN A 260 -42.79 7.79 -14.65
CA GLN A 260 -43.00 9.23 -14.68
C GLN A 260 -43.76 9.68 -15.95
N PHE A 261 -43.37 9.15 -17.11
CA PHE A 261 -44.04 9.42 -18.39
C PHE A 261 -45.51 8.99 -18.34
N ASN A 262 -45.78 7.76 -17.91
CA ASN A 262 -47.15 7.26 -17.80
C ASN A 262 -47.99 8.07 -16.80
N ALA A 263 -47.41 8.48 -15.67
CA ALA A 263 -48.10 9.31 -14.68
C ALA A 263 -48.46 10.71 -15.22
N TYR A 264 -47.68 11.25 -16.16
CA TYR A 264 -47.96 12.54 -16.80
C TYR A 264 -49.02 12.44 -17.91
N HIS A 265 -49.15 11.27 -18.55
CA HIS A 265 -50.04 11.03 -19.69
C HIS A 265 -51.37 10.34 -19.33
N VAL A 266 -51.63 10.10 -18.05
CA VAL A 266 -52.93 9.70 -17.49
C VAL A 266 -53.64 10.93 -16.93
#